data_AF-A0A8X7ZXI6-F1
#
_entry.id   AF-A0A8X7ZXI6-F1
#
_cell.length_a   1.000
_cell.length_b   1.000
_cell.length_c   1.000
_cell.angle_alpha   90.00
_cell.angle_beta   90.00
_cell.angle_gamma   90.00
#
_symmetry.space_group_name_H-M   'P 1'
#
loop_
_entity.id
_entity.type
_entity.pdbx_description
1 polymer ?
#
loop_
_entity_poly.entity_id
_entity_poly.type
_entity_poly.pdbx_seq_one_letter_code
_entity_poly.pdbx_strand_id
1 'polypeptide(L)'
;MAVGKAMLIFVFTLATLIPSLLADIGIFDDVWRKRAEEAKKMTLEAYVPDPEEATDAFNVEVNKINLHGTFMKYYKDFNNLFSFCFYLIGGRYSLAKNSSSLYGASGSTNITNLDLDDEDNDDDADFEQFANSTRRNLRQGRRKYAGPCQVTNPIDRCWRCQRNWAKNRKQLAKCALGFGRRTTGGMAGRIYVVTDSSDNNVMKPKPGTLRHAVIQKEPLWIIFSKNMNIKLSKELIMSSHKTIDGRGHHVHISYGAGITIQFIRNVIIHGIRIHHIIATSGGNIRDSVDHYGIRTNSDGDGISIFGSTDVWIDHVSMSRCTDGLIDAIMGSTAITISNCHFTHHNDAILLGASDSYSGDHLMQVTVAFNHFGQGLVQRMPRCRWGFFHVVNNDYTHWRLYAIGGSKHPTIISQGNRFIAPPESHLKQVTKRDYATKGEWSKWTWRSENDLMMNGAFFVQSGKPRTKKPNRKFMIKAKPGAVATRMTRFAGALDCKPGRKC
;
A
#
# COMPACT_ATOMS: atom_id res chain seq x y z
N MET A 1 -30.23 -15.91 65.57
CA MET A 1 -29.83 -14.72 64.78
C MET A 1 -29.63 -15.19 63.34
N ALA A 2 -30.70 -15.44 62.57
CA ALA A 2 -31.48 -14.47 61.80
C ALA A 2 -30.59 -13.59 60.91
N VAL A 3 -30.35 -14.02 59.65
CA VAL A 3 -30.61 -13.35 58.35
C VAL A 3 -30.39 -14.48 57.31
N GLY A 4 -31.22 -14.83 56.34
CA GLY A 4 -32.35 -14.15 55.71
C GLY A 4 -32.22 -14.36 54.19
N LYS A 5 -33.08 -15.20 53.62
CA LYS A 5 -33.56 -15.25 52.23
C LYS A 5 -32.73 -14.50 51.15
N ALA A 6 -32.10 -15.26 50.24
CA ALA A 6 -31.96 -14.90 48.82
C ALA A 6 -31.25 -16.04 48.07
N MET A 7 -31.94 -17.16 47.85
CA MET A 7 -31.46 -18.21 46.96
C MET A 7 -32.52 -18.52 45.91
N LEU A 8 -32.84 -17.51 45.11
CA LEU A 8 -33.52 -17.59 43.84
C LEU A 8 -33.31 -16.23 43.17
N ILE A 9 -33.01 -16.21 41.87
CA ILE A 9 -32.65 -15.05 41.03
C ILE A 9 -31.14 -14.72 41.02
N PHE A 10 -30.33 -15.57 40.38
CA PHE A 10 -29.06 -15.14 39.78
C PHE A 10 -28.62 -16.04 38.60
N VAL A 11 -29.56 -16.41 37.71
CA VAL A 11 -29.26 -17.15 36.47
C VAL A 11 -29.89 -16.53 35.21
N PHE A 12 -30.62 -15.42 35.34
CA PHE A 12 -31.11 -14.66 34.18
C PHE A 12 -30.63 -13.21 34.29
N THR A 13 -29.43 -12.91 33.78
CA THR A 13 -28.95 -11.58 33.34
C THR A 13 -27.50 -11.65 32.82
N LEU A 14 -27.12 -12.72 32.11
CA LEU A 14 -25.83 -12.78 31.38
C LEU A 14 -25.99 -12.49 29.88
N ALA A 15 -26.93 -11.62 29.52
CA ALA A 15 -27.24 -11.32 28.11
C ALA A 15 -27.44 -9.83 27.79
N THR A 16 -27.19 -8.91 28.72
CA THR A 16 -27.31 -7.48 28.44
C THR A 16 -26.19 -6.69 29.12
N LEU A 17 -25.53 -5.84 28.32
CA LEU A 17 -24.52 -4.84 28.71
C LEU A 17 -23.07 -5.33 28.81
N ILE A 18 -22.50 -5.71 27.66
CA ILE A 18 -21.14 -5.28 27.34
C ILE A 18 -21.28 -4.16 26.30
N PRO A 19 -21.26 -2.88 26.69
CA PRO A 19 -20.94 -1.82 25.74
C PRO A 19 -19.44 -1.98 25.46
N SER A 20 -19.12 -2.72 24.40
CA SER A 20 -17.81 -2.66 23.79
C SER A 20 -17.56 -1.20 23.41
N LEU A 21 -16.50 -0.63 24.00
CA LEU A 21 -15.86 0.60 23.57
C LEU A 21 -15.37 0.43 22.12
N LEU A 22 -16.31 0.56 21.19
CA LEU A 22 -16.04 0.78 19.79
C LEU A 22 -15.88 2.29 19.64
N ALA A 23 -14.65 2.72 19.36
CA ALA A 23 -14.43 4.02 18.75
C ALA A 23 -15.41 4.16 17.56
N ASP A 24 -16.05 5.32 17.48
CA ASP A 24 -17.15 5.79 16.62
C ASP A 24 -17.19 5.25 15.16
N ILE A 25 -17.36 3.94 14.99
CA ILE A 25 -17.59 3.27 13.71
C ILE A 25 -19.10 3.30 13.50
N GLY A 26 -19.55 4.17 12.59
CA GLY A 26 -20.95 4.27 12.19
C GLY A 26 -21.53 2.89 11.90
N ILE A 27 -22.81 2.70 12.26
CA ILE A 27 -23.56 1.48 11.99
C ILE A 27 -23.42 1.14 10.50
N PHE A 28 -22.61 0.13 10.19
CA PHE A 28 -22.46 -0.32 8.81
C PHE A 28 -23.78 -0.93 8.35
N ASP A 29 -24.29 -0.44 7.23
CA ASP A 29 -25.34 -1.14 6.51
C ASP A 29 -24.83 -2.49 5.98
N ASP A 30 -25.76 -3.33 5.50
CA ASP A 30 -25.44 -4.66 5.02
C ASP A 30 -24.46 -4.64 3.83
N VAL A 31 -24.43 -3.57 3.03
CA VAL A 31 -23.50 -3.43 1.90
C VAL A 31 -22.09 -3.23 2.43
N TRP A 32 -21.89 -2.33 3.40
CA TRP A 32 -20.59 -2.11 4.01
C TRP A 32 -20.10 -3.31 4.81
N ARG A 33 -20.99 -4.04 5.51
CA ARG A 33 -20.60 -5.28 6.19
C ARG A 33 -20.07 -6.33 5.21
N LYS A 34 -20.77 -6.55 4.08
CA LYS A 34 -20.33 -7.48 3.03
C LYS A 34 -18.99 -7.04 2.41
N ARG A 35 -18.84 -5.75 2.09
CA ARG A 35 -17.57 -5.20 1.58
C ARG A 35 -16.42 -5.41 2.55
N ALA A 36 -16.64 -5.21 3.85
CA ALA A 36 -15.63 -5.44 4.87
C ALA A 36 -15.22 -6.92 4.96
N GLU A 37 -16.17 -7.86 4.86
CA GLU A 37 -15.88 -9.29 4.83
C GLU A 37 -15.10 -9.71 3.58
N GLU A 38 -15.50 -9.22 2.41
CA GLU A 38 -14.77 -9.44 1.15
C GLU A 38 -13.37 -8.84 1.20
N ALA A 39 -13.24 -7.61 1.70
CA ALA A 39 -11.97 -6.95 1.92
C ALA A 39 -11.02 -7.77 2.80
N LYS A 40 -11.53 -8.34 3.89
CA LYS A 40 -10.74 -9.22 4.76
C LYS A 40 -10.23 -10.45 4.03
N LYS A 41 -11.05 -11.08 3.16
CA LYS A 41 -10.61 -12.22 2.33
C LYS A 41 -9.49 -11.80 1.39
N MET A 42 -9.64 -10.65 0.72
CA MET A 42 -8.61 -10.10 -0.18
C MET A 42 -7.30 -9.81 0.55
N THR A 43 -7.35 -9.24 1.76
CA THR A 43 -6.16 -9.02 2.60
C THR A 43 -5.42 -10.34 2.86
N LEU A 44 -6.16 -11.40 3.23
CA LEU A 44 -5.58 -12.72 3.51
C LEU A 44 -4.97 -13.38 2.25
N GLU A 45 -5.59 -13.19 1.09
CA GLU A 45 -5.05 -13.67 -0.20
C GLU A 45 -3.79 -12.91 -0.62
N ALA A 46 -3.73 -11.62 -0.33
CA ALA A 46 -2.62 -10.76 -0.74
C ALA A 46 -1.40 -10.85 0.17
N TYR A 47 -1.61 -11.23 1.44
CA TYR A 47 -0.58 -11.31 2.47
C TYR A 47 0.52 -12.31 2.11
N VAL A 48 1.77 -11.88 2.28
CA VAL A 48 2.96 -12.72 2.07
C VAL A 48 3.53 -13.10 3.43
N PRO A 49 3.45 -14.37 3.87
CA PRO A 49 4.13 -14.82 5.08
C PRO A 49 5.63 -14.63 4.95
N ASP A 50 6.28 -14.17 6.01
CA ASP A 50 7.73 -13.97 6.11
C ASP A 50 8.36 -13.32 4.86
N PRO A 51 8.03 -12.04 4.53
CA PRO A 51 8.51 -11.39 3.31
C PRO A 51 10.04 -11.38 3.15
N GLU A 52 10.77 -11.47 4.26
CA GLU A 52 12.22 -11.59 4.24
C GLU A 52 12.72 -13.00 3.86
N GLU A 53 11.96 -14.06 4.17
CA GLU A 53 12.36 -15.45 3.92
C GLU A 53 11.64 -16.09 2.73
N ALA A 54 10.53 -15.52 2.26
CA ALA A 54 9.61 -16.13 1.31
C ALA A 54 10.28 -16.58 0.02
N THR A 55 10.83 -17.80 0.00
CA THR A 55 11.54 -18.48 -1.10
C THR A 55 10.70 -18.51 -2.37
N ASP A 56 11.34 -18.63 -3.54
CA ASP A 56 10.66 -18.94 -4.80
C ASP A 56 10.05 -20.35 -4.77
N ALA A 57 8.95 -20.49 -4.03
CA ALA A 57 8.04 -21.61 -4.18
C ALA A 57 6.93 -21.14 -5.13
N PHE A 58 7.11 -21.43 -6.41
CA PHE A 58 5.96 -21.88 -7.19
C PHE A 58 5.36 -23.07 -6.42
N ASN A 59 4.08 -22.96 -6.02
CA ASN A 59 3.22 -23.97 -5.35
C ASN A 59 2.70 -23.62 -3.94
N VAL A 60 1.70 -22.72 -3.85
CA VAL A 60 0.50 -22.98 -3.01
C VAL A 60 -0.78 -22.75 -3.83
N GLU A 61 -0.73 -23.04 -5.14
CA GLU A 61 -1.92 -23.33 -5.94
C GLU A 61 -2.20 -24.84 -6.02
N VAL A 62 -1.35 -25.69 -5.41
CA VAL A 62 -1.51 -27.16 -5.37
C VAL A 62 -1.93 -27.70 -3.99
N ASN A 63 -1.85 -26.91 -2.90
CA ASN A 63 -2.25 -27.37 -1.55
C ASN A 63 -3.52 -26.70 -0.95
N LYS A 64 -4.12 -25.70 -1.61
CA LYS A 64 -5.48 -25.23 -1.26
C LYS A 64 -6.60 -25.91 -2.05
N ILE A 65 -6.26 -26.63 -3.13
CA ILE A 65 -7.19 -27.56 -3.79
C ILE A 65 -7.53 -28.77 -2.88
N ASN A 66 -6.69 -29.09 -1.88
CA ASN A 66 -6.90 -30.22 -0.96
C ASN A 66 -7.46 -29.88 0.43
N LEU A 67 -7.78 -28.61 0.73
CA LEU A 67 -8.43 -28.24 2.01
C LEU A 67 -9.81 -27.62 1.85
N HIS A 68 -10.19 -27.16 0.65
CA HIS A 68 -11.58 -26.78 0.37
C HIS A 68 -12.43 -27.95 -0.19
N GLY A 69 -11.80 -28.97 -0.77
CA GLY A 69 -12.46 -30.18 -1.27
C GLY A 69 -12.83 -31.21 -0.18
N THR A 70 -12.17 -31.17 0.98
CA THR A 70 -12.37 -32.19 2.04
C THR A 70 -13.34 -31.71 3.13
N PHE A 71 -13.43 -30.41 3.40
CA PHE A 71 -14.34 -29.87 4.43
C PHE A 71 -15.79 -29.71 3.94
N MET A 72 -15.99 -29.47 2.63
CA MET A 72 -17.33 -29.43 2.02
C MET A 72 -17.85 -30.82 1.60
N LYS A 73 -16.98 -31.83 1.52
CA LYS A 73 -17.39 -33.23 1.28
C LYS A 73 -17.92 -33.87 2.56
N TYR A 74 -17.27 -33.65 3.71
CA TYR A 74 -17.72 -34.18 4.99
C TYR A 74 -18.97 -33.49 5.58
N TYR A 75 -19.30 -32.25 5.21
CA TYR A 75 -20.53 -31.59 5.67
C TYR A 75 -21.76 -31.90 4.79
N LYS A 76 -21.53 -32.37 3.54
CA LYS A 76 -22.58 -32.74 2.58
C LYS A 76 -22.87 -34.24 2.59
N ASP A 77 -21.86 -35.07 2.90
CA ASP A 77 -22.03 -36.52 3.02
C ASP A 77 -22.63 -36.96 4.37
N PHE A 78 -22.52 -36.16 5.45
CA PHE A 78 -23.18 -36.47 6.73
C PHE A 78 -24.71 -36.28 6.71
N ASN A 79 -25.23 -35.42 5.81
CA ASN A 79 -26.67 -35.17 5.66
C ASN A 79 -27.33 -35.95 4.52
N ASN A 80 -26.53 -36.57 3.63
CA ASN A 80 -27.05 -37.40 2.53
C ASN A 80 -26.94 -38.92 2.78
N LEU A 81 -26.19 -39.37 3.79
CA LEU A 81 -26.12 -40.79 4.16
C LEU A 81 -27.22 -41.26 5.14
N PHE A 82 -28.09 -40.36 5.62
CA PHE A 82 -29.23 -40.73 6.48
C PHE A 82 -30.56 -40.87 5.72
N SER A 83 -30.59 -40.53 4.41
CA SER A 83 -31.86 -40.48 3.66
C SER A 83 -31.88 -41.24 2.33
N PHE A 84 -30.81 -41.90 1.89
CA PHE A 84 -30.81 -42.62 0.62
C PHE A 84 -29.84 -43.82 0.68
N CYS A 85 -30.31 -45.00 0.28
CA CYS A 85 -29.57 -46.28 0.16
C CYS A 85 -29.42 -47.18 1.40
N PHE A 86 -30.51 -47.31 2.17
CA PHE A 86 -30.90 -48.60 2.81
C PHE A 86 -31.58 -49.56 1.79
N TYR A 87 -31.36 -49.33 0.50
CA TYR A 87 -31.91 -50.09 -0.62
C TYR A 87 -30.74 -50.59 -1.47
N LEU A 88 -30.63 -51.93 -1.60
CA LEU A 88 -29.87 -52.68 -2.61
C LEU A 88 -28.35 -52.80 -2.36
N ILE A 89 -27.86 -53.73 -1.53
CA ILE A 89 -27.57 -55.16 -1.82
C ILE A 89 -26.72 -55.40 -3.09
N GLY A 90 -25.46 -55.86 -2.92
CA GLY A 90 -24.92 -56.97 -3.74
C GLY A 90 -23.51 -56.83 -4.36
N GLY A 91 -22.55 -57.64 -3.87
CA GLY A 91 -21.44 -58.30 -4.64
C GLY A 91 -20.21 -57.46 -5.04
N ARG A 92 -18.97 -57.70 -4.57
CA ARG A 92 -17.98 -58.83 -4.70
C ARG A 92 -16.96 -58.68 -5.85
N TYR A 93 -15.71 -59.08 -5.53
CA TYR A 93 -14.47 -59.32 -6.34
C TYR A 93 -13.50 -58.13 -6.51
N SER A 94 -12.19 -58.10 -6.17
CA SER A 94 -11.10 -59.02 -5.73
C SER A 94 -10.02 -59.37 -6.81
N LEU A 95 -8.75 -59.02 -6.48
CA LEU A 95 -7.43 -59.56 -6.91
C LEU A 95 -6.92 -59.28 -8.34
N ALA A 96 -5.62 -59.18 -8.68
CA ALA A 96 -4.31 -59.06 -8.00
C ALA A 96 -3.18 -58.89 -9.06
N LYS A 97 -2.01 -58.32 -8.65
CA LYS A 97 -0.57 -58.64 -8.93
C LYS A 97 -0.13 -59.14 -10.34
N ASN A 98 1.05 -58.86 -10.94
CA ASN A 98 2.42 -58.60 -10.44
C ASN A 98 3.42 -58.31 -11.61
N SER A 99 4.59 -57.70 -11.31
CA SER A 99 5.99 -57.83 -11.88
C SER A 99 6.26 -57.82 -13.42
N SER A 100 7.38 -57.39 -14.03
CA SER A 100 8.78 -57.05 -13.66
C SER A 100 9.60 -56.57 -14.89
N SER A 101 10.41 -55.52 -14.71
CA SER A 101 11.84 -55.34 -15.13
C SER A 101 12.38 -55.83 -16.50
N LEU A 102 13.02 -54.92 -17.25
CA LEU A 102 14.15 -55.19 -18.16
C LEU A 102 15.05 -53.94 -18.31
N TYR A 103 16.37 -54.16 -18.21
CA TYR A 103 17.49 -53.21 -18.38
C TYR A 103 17.86 -53.04 -19.86
N GLY A 104 18.45 -51.89 -20.23
CA GLY A 104 19.25 -51.76 -21.47
C GLY A 104 19.44 -50.32 -21.96
N ALA A 105 20.66 -49.79 -21.83
CA ALA A 105 21.07 -48.41 -22.10
C ALA A 105 21.37 -48.13 -23.60
N SER A 106 21.16 -46.88 -24.04
CA SER A 106 22.01 -46.19 -25.04
C SER A 106 21.67 -44.68 -25.14
N GLY A 107 22.71 -43.86 -25.31
CA GLY A 107 22.66 -42.69 -26.20
C GLY A 107 22.19 -41.35 -25.65
N SER A 108 23.16 -40.52 -25.30
CA SER A 108 23.11 -39.07 -25.08
C SER A 108 22.26 -38.24 -26.06
N THR A 109 21.57 -37.21 -25.53
CA THR A 109 21.85 -35.78 -25.81
C THR A 109 21.14 -34.91 -24.77
N ASN A 110 21.90 -34.31 -23.85
CA ASN A 110 21.44 -33.23 -22.97
C ASN A 110 21.35 -31.94 -23.80
N ILE A 111 20.14 -31.38 -23.91
CA ILE A 111 19.97 -29.96 -24.22
C ILE A 111 19.91 -29.26 -22.87
N THR A 112 21.05 -28.71 -22.45
CA THR A 112 21.11 -27.79 -21.33
C THR A 112 20.32 -26.54 -21.70
N ASN A 113 19.31 -26.23 -20.88
CA ASN A 113 18.65 -24.93 -20.92
C ASN A 113 19.73 -23.87 -20.67
N LEU A 114 19.82 -22.93 -21.60
CA LEU A 114 20.65 -21.74 -21.49
C LEU A 114 20.20 -20.96 -20.26
N ASP A 115 21.05 -20.98 -19.23
CA ASP A 115 21.08 -20.00 -18.17
C ASP A 115 21.36 -18.63 -18.81
N LEU A 116 20.32 -17.79 -18.88
CA LEU A 116 20.49 -16.37 -19.13
C LEU A 116 20.93 -15.73 -17.82
N ASP A 117 22.23 -15.80 -17.57
CA ASP A 117 22.91 -14.89 -16.67
C ASP A 117 22.81 -13.48 -17.28
N ASP A 118 21.80 -12.73 -16.86
CA ASP A 118 21.75 -11.28 -17.06
C ASP A 118 22.82 -10.63 -16.16
N GLU A 119 24.08 -10.70 -16.59
CA GLU A 119 25.13 -9.77 -16.19
C GLU A 119 24.80 -8.40 -16.80
N ASP A 120 23.92 -7.64 -16.12
CA ASP A 120 23.78 -6.21 -16.33
C ASP A 120 25.07 -5.51 -15.84
N ASN A 121 26.06 -5.44 -16.74
CA ASN A 121 27.14 -4.48 -16.72
C ASN A 121 26.58 -3.08 -17.00
N ASP A 122 26.02 -2.44 -15.97
CA ASP A 122 25.59 -1.04 -15.97
C ASP A 122 26.50 -0.23 -15.03
N ASP A 123 27.59 0.32 -15.60
CA ASP A 123 28.32 1.53 -15.23
C ASP A 123 28.53 1.86 -13.73
N ASP A 124 29.54 1.23 -13.12
CA ASP A 124 30.10 1.60 -11.81
C ASP A 124 31.05 2.82 -11.87
N ALA A 125 31.27 3.43 -13.04
CA ALA A 125 32.28 4.48 -13.24
C ALA A 125 31.88 5.89 -12.75
N ASP A 126 30.64 6.11 -12.31
CA ASP A 126 30.13 7.46 -11.95
C ASP A 126 29.93 7.67 -10.43
N PHE A 127 30.42 6.74 -9.59
CA PHE A 127 30.10 6.69 -8.17
C PHE A 127 30.90 7.67 -7.29
N GLU A 128 32.11 8.09 -7.71
CA GLU A 128 32.99 8.90 -6.86
C GLU A 128 32.75 10.43 -6.94
N GLN A 129 32.08 10.94 -7.97
CA GLN A 129 31.98 12.40 -8.14
C GLN A 129 30.87 13.06 -7.29
N PHE A 130 29.87 12.29 -6.86
CA PHE A 130 28.66 12.85 -6.21
C PHE A 130 28.71 12.91 -4.69
N ALA A 131 29.69 12.25 -4.04
CA ALA A 131 29.87 12.30 -2.59
C ALA A 131 30.32 13.68 -2.08
N ASN A 132 30.93 14.51 -2.95
CA ASN A 132 31.58 15.76 -2.56
C ASN A 132 30.77 17.06 -2.80
N SER A 133 29.53 17.00 -3.27
CA SER A 133 28.70 18.20 -3.46
C SER A 133 27.93 18.58 -2.18
N THR A 134 28.64 18.93 -1.11
CA THR A 134 28.04 19.57 0.07
C THR A 134 27.98 21.09 -0.10
N ARG A 135 26.86 21.70 0.31
CA ARG A 135 26.58 23.15 0.47
C ARG A 135 26.17 24.04 -0.72
N ARG A 136 26.44 23.76 -2.00
CA ARG A 136 26.08 24.72 -3.09
C ARG A 136 24.73 24.52 -3.80
N ASN A 137 24.07 23.37 -3.69
CA ASN A 137 22.80 23.12 -4.41
C ASN A 137 21.53 23.42 -3.60
N LEU A 138 21.64 23.87 -2.35
CA LEU A 138 20.49 24.22 -1.49
C LEU A 138 20.10 25.72 -1.54
N ARG A 139 20.79 26.53 -2.36
CA ARG A 139 20.49 27.97 -2.59
C ARG A 139 19.88 28.28 -3.96
N GLN A 140 19.69 27.29 -4.83
CA GLN A 140 18.94 27.50 -6.07
C GLN A 140 17.48 27.11 -5.82
N GLY A 141 16.62 28.14 -5.67
CA GLY A 141 15.20 27.97 -5.94
C GLY A 141 15.05 27.23 -7.25
N ARG A 142 14.43 26.04 -7.19
CA ARG A 142 14.06 25.12 -8.27
C ARG A 142 14.28 25.69 -9.69
N ARG A 143 15.50 25.64 -10.21
CA ARG A 143 15.66 25.64 -11.67
C ARG A 143 15.05 24.34 -12.14
N LYS A 144 13.92 24.43 -12.85
CA LYS A 144 13.26 23.28 -13.46
C LYS A 144 14.31 22.56 -14.31
N TYR A 145 14.53 21.27 -14.05
CA TYR A 145 15.49 20.49 -14.81
C TYR A 145 15.20 20.63 -16.32
N ALA A 146 16.18 21.14 -17.07
CA ALA A 146 16.06 21.46 -18.49
C ALA A 146 16.84 20.48 -19.39
N GLY A 147 17.49 19.47 -18.80
CA GLY A 147 18.25 18.46 -19.54
C GLY A 147 17.37 17.40 -20.22
N PRO A 148 17.97 16.42 -20.91
CA PRO A 148 17.25 15.32 -21.55
C PRO A 148 16.49 14.48 -20.53
N CYS A 149 15.44 13.76 -20.95
CA CYS A 149 14.73 12.85 -20.05
C CYS A 149 15.69 11.86 -19.39
N GLN A 150 15.61 11.75 -18.07
CA GLN A 150 16.41 10.82 -17.28
C GLN A 150 15.50 9.88 -16.51
N VAL A 151 15.83 8.60 -16.59
CA VAL A 151 15.30 7.56 -15.72
C VAL A 151 16.21 7.46 -14.51
N THR A 152 15.66 7.62 -13.30
CA THR A 152 16.47 7.63 -12.08
C THR A 152 16.20 6.47 -11.13
N ASN A 153 15.12 5.72 -11.33
CA ASN A 153 14.78 4.55 -10.53
C ASN A 153 14.03 3.48 -11.38
N PRO A 154 13.90 2.25 -10.88
CA PRO A 154 13.29 1.14 -11.64
C PRO A 154 11.82 1.34 -12.03
N ILE A 155 11.02 2.05 -11.21
CA ILE A 155 9.59 2.31 -11.52
C ILE A 155 9.49 3.26 -12.72
N ASP A 156 10.23 4.38 -12.68
CA ASP A 156 10.25 5.36 -13.77
C ASP A 156 10.84 4.77 -15.05
N ARG A 157 11.80 3.83 -14.93
CA ARG A 157 12.44 3.15 -16.08
C ARG A 157 11.41 2.48 -16.99
N CYS A 158 10.36 1.93 -16.39
CA CYS A 158 9.35 1.16 -17.09
C CYS A 158 8.42 2.01 -17.97
N TRP A 159 8.33 3.33 -17.79
CA TRP A 159 7.35 4.15 -18.54
C TRP A 159 7.75 5.59 -18.89
N ARG A 160 8.54 6.28 -18.06
CA ARG A 160 8.57 7.75 -18.04
C ARG A 160 9.17 8.37 -19.32
N CYS A 161 10.36 7.91 -19.70
CA CYS A 161 11.06 8.43 -20.88
C CYS A 161 10.54 7.89 -22.23
N GLN A 162 9.33 7.34 -22.27
CA GLN A 162 8.69 6.88 -23.51
C GLN A 162 7.90 8.03 -24.14
N ARG A 163 8.26 8.45 -25.37
CA ARG A 163 7.62 9.60 -26.05
C ARG A 163 6.11 9.41 -26.29
N ASN A 164 5.67 8.16 -26.39
CA ASN A 164 4.28 7.75 -26.65
C ASN A 164 3.52 7.36 -25.37
N TRP A 165 4.00 7.71 -24.16
CA TRP A 165 3.31 7.42 -22.90
C TRP A 165 1.82 7.83 -22.92
N ALA A 166 1.48 8.93 -23.62
CA ALA A 166 0.11 9.42 -23.71
C ALA A 166 -0.81 8.51 -24.56
N LYS A 167 -0.25 7.80 -25.54
CA LYS A 167 -0.96 6.77 -26.32
C LYS A 167 -0.99 5.43 -25.57
N ASN A 168 0.04 5.16 -24.78
CA ASN A 168 0.22 3.92 -24.02
C ASN A 168 0.05 4.11 -22.50
N ARG A 169 -0.91 4.96 -22.07
CA ARG A 169 -1.04 5.39 -20.66
C ARG A 169 -1.04 4.23 -19.68
N LYS A 170 -1.76 3.18 -20.06
CA LYS A 170 -1.98 1.98 -19.25
C LYS A 170 -0.73 1.14 -19.03
N GLN A 171 0.34 1.33 -19.80
CA GLN A 171 1.62 0.66 -19.59
C GLN A 171 2.16 0.91 -18.17
N LEU A 172 1.85 2.08 -17.59
CA LEU A 172 2.19 2.43 -16.20
C LEU A 172 1.77 1.34 -15.21
N ALA A 173 0.61 0.69 -15.39
CA ALA A 173 0.10 -0.32 -14.47
C ALA A 173 0.95 -1.60 -14.39
N LYS A 174 1.96 -1.76 -15.25
CA LYS A 174 2.92 -2.87 -15.20
C LYS A 174 4.21 -2.51 -14.48
N CYS A 175 4.33 -1.27 -13.98
CA CYS A 175 5.57 -0.72 -13.45
C CYS A 175 5.63 -0.69 -11.92
N ALA A 176 4.53 -1.05 -11.24
CA ALA A 176 4.50 -1.11 -9.78
C ALA A 176 5.48 -2.16 -9.27
N LEU A 177 6.23 -1.83 -8.22
CA LEU A 177 7.13 -2.76 -7.53
C LEU A 177 6.76 -2.85 -6.04
N GLY A 178 7.40 -3.76 -5.31
CA GLY A 178 7.16 -3.96 -3.88
C GLY A 178 5.86 -4.71 -3.59
N PHE A 179 5.24 -4.40 -2.44
CA PHE A 179 4.02 -5.08 -2.02
C PHE A 179 2.81 -4.77 -2.91
N GLY A 180 2.78 -3.59 -3.56
CA GLY A 180 1.73 -3.16 -4.48
C GLY A 180 1.95 -3.60 -5.94
N ARG A 181 2.94 -4.44 -6.24
CA ARG A 181 3.29 -4.85 -7.62
C ARG A 181 2.16 -5.48 -8.45
N ARG A 182 1.10 -6.00 -7.81
CA ARG A 182 -0.07 -6.58 -8.49
C ARG A 182 -1.13 -5.55 -8.86
N THR A 183 -0.99 -4.31 -8.41
CA THR A 183 -1.97 -3.25 -8.66
C THR A 183 -1.97 -2.86 -10.13
N THR A 184 -3.07 -3.17 -10.81
CA THR A 184 -3.30 -2.84 -12.22
C THR A 184 -4.28 -1.68 -12.40
N GLY A 185 -4.95 -1.24 -11.34
CA GLY A 185 -5.93 -0.17 -11.33
C GLY A 185 -7.06 -0.42 -12.34
N GLY A 186 -7.31 0.58 -13.18
CA GLY A 186 -8.29 0.55 -14.26
C GLY A 186 -7.76 0.04 -15.60
N MET A 187 -6.64 -0.70 -15.64
CA MET A 187 -5.99 -1.13 -16.90
C MET A 187 -6.94 -1.87 -17.85
N ALA A 188 -7.80 -2.75 -17.33
CA ALA A 188 -8.78 -3.51 -18.13
C ALA A 188 -9.95 -2.65 -18.65
N GLY A 189 -10.10 -1.43 -18.13
CA GLY A 189 -11.22 -0.54 -18.38
C GLY A 189 -11.01 0.43 -19.53
N ARG A 190 -12.06 1.02 -20.06
CA ARG A 190 -11.93 2.14 -21.00
C ARG A 190 -11.32 3.39 -20.33
N ILE A 191 -10.84 4.32 -21.14
CA ILE A 191 -10.45 5.65 -20.65
C ILE A 191 -11.72 6.45 -20.33
N TYR A 192 -11.76 7.05 -19.15
CA TYR A 192 -12.76 8.05 -18.76
C TYR A 192 -12.10 9.42 -18.71
N VAL A 193 -12.65 10.41 -19.40
CA VAL A 193 -12.10 11.77 -19.40
C VAL A 193 -12.95 12.66 -18.50
N VAL A 194 -12.36 13.14 -17.41
CA VAL A 194 -12.94 14.18 -16.56
C VAL A 194 -12.87 15.50 -17.32
N THR A 195 -14.03 16.11 -17.53
CA THR A 195 -14.22 17.37 -18.25
C THR A 195 -14.76 18.49 -17.36
N ASP A 196 -15.33 18.12 -16.22
CA ASP A 196 -16.00 19.01 -15.27
C ASP A 196 -15.35 18.85 -13.88
N SER A 197 -14.82 19.95 -13.34
CA SER A 197 -14.13 19.96 -12.04
C SER A 197 -15.07 20.21 -10.86
N SER A 198 -16.38 20.34 -11.10
CA SER A 198 -17.37 20.56 -10.05
C SER A 198 -17.67 19.31 -9.24
N ASP A 199 -18.13 19.51 -8.00
CA ASP A 199 -18.55 18.46 -7.07
C ASP A 199 -19.82 18.84 -6.33
N ASN A 200 -20.79 19.39 -7.07
CA ASN A 200 -21.96 20.08 -6.52
C ASN A 200 -23.04 19.12 -6.00
N ASN A 201 -23.05 17.85 -6.44
CA ASN A 201 -24.03 16.86 -6.01
C ASN A 201 -23.35 15.52 -5.74
N VAL A 202 -23.12 15.23 -4.46
CA VAL A 202 -22.45 14.00 -4.02
C VAL A 202 -23.33 12.76 -4.13
N MET A 203 -24.65 12.94 -4.26
CA MET A 203 -25.64 11.86 -4.31
C MET A 203 -26.05 11.49 -5.73
N LYS A 204 -25.89 12.40 -6.69
CA LYS A 204 -26.14 12.18 -8.12
C LYS A 204 -25.03 12.89 -8.90
N PRO A 205 -23.78 12.41 -8.82
CA PRO A 205 -22.65 13.06 -9.47
C PRO A 205 -22.86 13.05 -10.98
N LYS A 206 -22.57 14.19 -11.62
CA LYS A 206 -22.78 14.40 -13.05
C LYS A 206 -21.73 13.64 -13.88
N PRO A 207 -22.08 12.96 -14.97
CA PRO A 207 -21.11 12.45 -15.94
C PRO A 207 -20.16 13.57 -16.41
N GLY A 208 -18.87 13.25 -16.52
CA GLY A 208 -17.78 14.20 -16.77
C GLY A 208 -17.05 14.67 -15.51
N THR A 209 -17.59 14.42 -14.30
CA THR A 209 -16.93 14.75 -13.03
C THR A 209 -16.06 13.60 -12.51
N LEU A 210 -15.08 13.93 -11.67
CA LEU A 210 -14.25 12.93 -10.99
C LEU A 210 -15.09 12.02 -10.09
N ARG A 211 -16.04 12.57 -9.33
CA ARG A 211 -16.91 11.77 -8.45
C ARG A 211 -17.72 10.75 -9.22
N HIS A 212 -18.28 11.13 -10.37
CA HIS A 212 -18.98 10.17 -11.21
C HIS A 212 -18.02 9.06 -11.69
N ALA A 213 -16.83 9.43 -12.15
CA ALA A 213 -15.86 8.47 -12.69
C ALA A 213 -15.46 7.38 -11.68
N VAL A 214 -15.16 7.77 -10.43
CA VAL A 214 -14.58 6.85 -9.44
C VAL A 214 -15.57 5.84 -8.86
N ILE A 215 -16.88 6.08 -8.98
CA ILE A 215 -17.92 5.20 -8.42
C ILE A 215 -18.46 4.17 -9.43
N GLN A 216 -18.03 4.24 -10.69
CA GLN A 216 -18.54 3.34 -11.74
C GLN A 216 -18.21 1.88 -11.45
N LYS A 217 -19.05 0.95 -11.93
CA LYS A 217 -18.87 -0.50 -11.69
C LYS A 217 -17.69 -1.05 -12.46
N GLU A 218 -17.55 -0.64 -13.71
CA GLU A 218 -16.48 -1.12 -14.57
C GLU A 218 -15.11 -0.59 -14.13
N PRO A 219 -14.02 -1.30 -14.46
CA PRO A 219 -12.68 -0.72 -14.35
C PRO A 219 -12.60 0.56 -15.19
N LEU A 220 -11.90 1.59 -14.71
CA LEU A 220 -11.73 2.84 -15.47
C LEU A 220 -10.33 3.43 -15.30
N TRP A 221 -9.73 3.80 -16.44
CA TRP A 221 -8.54 4.64 -16.47
C TRP A 221 -8.95 6.11 -16.61
N ILE A 222 -8.98 6.83 -15.49
CA ILE A 222 -9.52 8.18 -15.38
C ILE A 222 -8.40 9.18 -15.67
N ILE A 223 -8.60 10.00 -16.71
CA ILE A 223 -7.72 11.10 -17.11
C ILE A 223 -8.49 12.42 -17.08
N PHE A 224 -7.80 13.53 -17.33
CA PHE A 224 -8.37 14.87 -17.29
C PHE A 224 -8.23 15.52 -18.68
N SER A 225 -9.20 16.35 -19.08
CA SER A 225 -9.16 17.05 -20.38
C SER A 225 -8.35 18.35 -20.36
N LYS A 226 -8.12 18.90 -19.18
CA LYS A 226 -7.42 20.17 -18.94
C LYS A 226 -6.84 20.20 -17.53
N ASN A 227 -6.09 21.25 -17.22
CA ASN A 227 -5.71 21.57 -15.85
C ASN A 227 -6.98 21.79 -15.02
N MET A 228 -7.02 21.26 -13.79
CA MET A 228 -8.19 21.32 -12.94
C MET A 228 -7.82 21.57 -11.48
N ASN A 229 -8.59 22.45 -10.84
CA ASN A 229 -8.66 22.58 -9.39
C ASN A 229 -10.00 22.01 -8.96
N ILE A 230 -9.99 20.84 -8.33
CA ILE A 230 -11.17 20.11 -7.88
C ILE A 230 -11.29 20.33 -6.38
N LYS A 231 -12.38 20.99 -5.97
CA LYS A 231 -12.77 21.15 -4.58
C LYS A 231 -13.86 20.16 -4.26
N LEU A 232 -13.50 19.07 -3.57
CA LEU A 232 -14.45 18.06 -3.15
C LEU A 232 -15.32 18.60 -2.00
N SER A 233 -16.64 18.51 -2.14
CA SER A 233 -17.58 19.02 -1.13
C SER A 233 -17.71 18.09 0.08
N LYS A 234 -17.45 16.80 -0.14
CA LYS A 234 -17.44 15.68 0.83
C LYS A 234 -16.39 14.67 0.41
N GLU A 235 -16.05 13.71 1.28
CA GLU A 235 -15.09 12.64 0.95
C GLU A 235 -15.38 12.02 -0.42
N LEU A 236 -14.32 11.84 -1.23
CA LEU A 236 -14.40 11.13 -2.49
C LEU A 236 -14.23 9.63 -2.25
N ILE A 237 -15.34 8.96 -1.92
CA ILE A 237 -15.40 7.50 -1.80
C ILE A 237 -15.44 6.90 -3.22
N MET A 238 -14.66 5.85 -3.44
CA MET A 238 -14.51 5.23 -4.75
C MET A 238 -14.74 3.72 -4.73
N SER A 239 -14.94 3.13 -5.91
CA SER A 239 -15.04 1.68 -6.12
C SER A 239 -13.72 1.07 -6.59
N SER A 240 -13.61 -0.26 -6.57
CA SER A 240 -12.44 -1.01 -7.03
C SER A 240 -12.09 -0.76 -8.51
N HIS A 241 -10.87 -1.13 -8.90
CA HIS A 241 -10.39 -1.14 -10.29
C HIS A 241 -10.34 0.24 -10.96
N LYS A 242 -9.78 1.21 -10.26
CA LYS A 242 -9.68 2.60 -10.74
C LYS A 242 -8.23 3.03 -10.85
N THR A 243 -7.93 3.78 -11.89
CA THR A 243 -6.70 4.57 -11.98
C THR A 243 -7.07 6.03 -12.11
N ILE A 244 -6.58 6.88 -11.22
CA ILE A 244 -6.59 8.35 -11.40
C ILE A 244 -5.21 8.74 -11.94
N ASP A 245 -5.15 9.18 -13.20
CA ASP A 245 -3.91 9.51 -13.91
C ASP A 245 -3.88 11.00 -14.31
N GLY A 246 -3.13 11.79 -13.53
CA GLY A 246 -2.94 13.22 -13.75
C GLY A 246 -2.01 13.59 -14.90
N ARG A 247 -1.30 12.65 -15.53
CA ARG A 247 -0.30 12.98 -16.55
C ARG A 247 -0.92 13.71 -17.74
N GLY A 248 -0.27 14.79 -18.18
CA GLY A 248 -0.75 15.67 -19.25
C GLY A 248 -1.33 16.98 -18.73
N HIS A 249 -1.74 17.04 -17.46
CA HIS A 249 -2.42 18.19 -16.88
C HIS A 249 -2.01 18.46 -15.44
N HIS A 250 -2.19 19.70 -15.00
CA HIS A 250 -2.02 20.08 -13.59
C HIS A 250 -3.35 19.90 -12.88
N VAL A 251 -3.46 18.77 -12.19
CA VAL A 251 -4.67 18.40 -11.44
C VAL A 251 -4.40 18.56 -9.94
N HIS A 252 -5.22 19.38 -9.31
CA HIS A 252 -5.19 19.66 -7.89
C HIS A 252 -6.50 19.22 -7.25
N ILE A 253 -6.42 18.46 -6.16
CA ILE A 253 -7.53 18.23 -5.24
C ILE A 253 -7.22 19.03 -3.98
N SER A 254 -8.05 20.04 -3.69
CA SER A 254 -7.70 21.02 -2.66
C SER A 254 -8.88 21.82 -2.11
N TYR A 255 -8.68 22.39 -0.92
CA TYR A 255 -9.61 23.31 -0.24
C TYR A 255 -11.00 22.71 0.05
N GLY A 256 -11.06 21.38 0.08
CA GLY A 256 -12.26 20.57 0.33
C GLY A 256 -11.86 19.25 0.98
N ALA A 257 -12.70 18.23 0.86
CA ALA A 257 -12.45 16.91 1.44
C ALA A 257 -11.37 16.10 0.70
N GLY A 258 -10.93 15.01 1.32
CA GLY A 258 -9.94 14.06 0.80
C GLY A 258 -10.53 12.89 -0.01
N ILE A 259 -9.66 11.95 -0.36
CA ILE A 259 -9.99 10.70 -1.07
C ILE A 259 -10.09 9.55 -0.07
N THR A 260 -11.10 8.70 -0.23
CA THR A 260 -11.34 7.54 0.65
C THR A 260 -11.40 6.24 -0.16
N ILE A 261 -10.42 5.37 0.06
CA ILE A 261 -10.28 4.02 -0.49
C ILE A 261 -10.69 3.03 0.60
N GLN A 262 -11.99 2.71 0.69
CA GLN A 262 -12.53 1.93 1.80
C GLN A 262 -13.13 0.59 1.34
N PHE A 263 -12.60 -0.51 1.88
CA PHE A 263 -13.03 -1.88 1.60
C PHE A 263 -13.09 -2.22 0.10
N ILE A 264 -12.09 -1.74 -0.64
CA ILE A 264 -11.97 -1.97 -2.09
C ILE A 264 -10.58 -2.51 -2.42
N ARG A 265 -10.38 -2.88 -3.69
CA ARG A 265 -9.08 -3.33 -4.17
C ARG A 265 -8.66 -2.68 -5.48
N ASN A 266 -7.37 -2.82 -5.77
CA ASN A 266 -6.80 -2.57 -7.09
C ASN A 266 -7.01 -1.11 -7.56
N VAL A 267 -6.37 -0.18 -6.85
CA VAL A 267 -6.48 1.27 -7.11
C VAL A 267 -5.10 1.89 -7.34
N ILE A 268 -4.99 2.71 -8.40
CA ILE A 268 -3.80 3.53 -8.68
C ILE A 268 -4.18 5.01 -8.57
N ILE A 269 -3.43 5.78 -7.78
CA ILE A 269 -3.49 7.25 -7.79
C ILE A 269 -2.13 7.76 -8.23
N HIS A 270 -2.09 8.40 -9.41
CA HIS A 270 -0.85 8.78 -10.06
C HIS A 270 -0.85 10.22 -10.57
N GLY A 271 0.22 10.95 -10.27
CA GLY A 271 0.54 12.21 -10.96
C GLY A 271 -0.35 13.41 -10.60
N ILE A 272 -1.01 13.39 -9.45
CA ILE A 272 -1.90 14.49 -8.99
C ILE A 272 -1.32 15.23 -7.78
N ARG A 273 -1.85 16.43 -7.51
CA ARG A 273 -1.48 17.26 -6.37
C ARG A 273 -2.64 17.28 -5.38
N ILE A 274 -2.37 17.00 -4.10
CA ILE A 274 -3.40 16.96 -3.04
C ILE A 274 -2.93 17.86 -1.90
N HIS A 275 -3.64 18.95 -1.63
CA HIS A 275 -3.19 19.89 -0.60
C HIS A 275 -4.31 20.76 -0.04
N HIS A 276 -4.11 21.34 1.14
CA HIS A 276 -5.13 22.18 1.80
C HIS A 276 -6.46 21.42 1.93
N ILE A 277 -6.36 20.12 2.21
CA ILE A 277 -7.54 19.31 2.51
C ILE A 277 -8.03 19.69 3.89
N ILE A 278 -9.34 19.82 4.02
CA ILE A 278 -10.01 20.22 5.25
C ILE A 278 -10.98 19.14 5.70
N ALA A 279 -11.23 19.10 7.01
CA ALA A 279 -12.36 18.37 7.55
C ALA A 279 -13.67 18.90 6.93
N THR A 280 -14.54 18.00 6.52
CA THR A 280 -15.87 18.32 5.97
C THR A 280 -16.92 17.55 6.73
N SER A 281 -18.12 18.13 6.83
CA SER A 281 -19.23 17.43 7.45
C SER A 281 -19.57 16.16 6.67
N GLY A 282 -20.10 15.15 7.35
CA GLY A 282 -20.58 13.92 6.72
C GLY A 282 -21.92 14.10 5.99
N GLY A 283 -22.78 13.08 6.08
CA GLY A 283 -24.10 13.03 5.47
C GLY A 283 -24.23 11.91 4.45
N ASN A 284 -25.31 11.93 3.67
CA ASN A 284 -25.51 10.94 2.61
C ASN A 284 -24.50 11.17 1.47
N ILE A 285 -23.64 10.19 1.23
CA ILE A 285 -22.61 10.23 0.19
C ILE A 285 -22.76 8.97 -0.68
N ARG A 286 -22.76 9.15 -2.01
CA ARG A 286 -22.72 8.04 -2.96
C ARG A 286 -21.31 7.48 -3.08
N ASP A 287 -21.17 6.19 -2.81
CA ASP A 287 -19.92 5.43 -2.92
C ASP A 287 -19.89 4.46 -4.11
N SER A 288 -21.05 4.13 -4.69
CA SER A 288 -21.14 3.33 -5.92
C SER A 288 -22.37 3.70 -6.74
N VAL A 289 -22.49 3.14 -7.95
CA VAL A 289 -23.68 3.33 -8.80
C VAL A 289 -24.97 2.94 -8.06
N ASP A 290 -24.94 1.87 -7.26
CA ASP A 290 -26.15 1.32 -6.64
C ASP A 290 -26.26 1.62 -5.13
N HIS A 291 -25.29 2.35 -4.56
CA HIS A 291 -25.21 2.54 -3.12
C HIS A 291 -24.79 3.95 -2.73
N TYR A 292 -25.46 4.46 -1.70
CA TYR A 292 -25.05 5.62 -0.92
C TYR A 292 -25.39 5.34 0.54
N GLY A 293 -24.64 5.94 1.46
CA GLY A 293 -24.88 5.76 2.89
C GLY A 293 -24.57 7.02 3.69
N ILE A 294 -25.04 7.05 4.95
CA ILE A 294 -24.71 8.10 5.90
C ILE A 294 -23.25 7.95 6.31
N ARG A 295 -22.50 9.03 6.20
CA ARG A 295 -21.10 9.14 6.62
C ARG A 295 -20.98 10.12 7.77
N THR A 296 -20.03 9.86 8.68
CA THR A 296 -19.60 10.81 9.71
C THR A 296 -18.73 11.90 9.08
N ASN A 297 -18.31 12.87 9.90
CA ASN A 297 -17.38 13.90 9.45
C ASN A 297 -16.06 13.28 9.03
N SER A 298 -15.45 13.84 7.98
CA SER A 298 -14.11 13.45 7.56
C SER A 298 -13.07 14.17 8.39
N ASP A 299 -12.00 13.49 8.79
CA ASP A 299 -10.92 14.08 9.61
C ASP A 299 -10.09 15.13 8.85
N GLY A 300 -10.08 15.04 7.52
CA GLY A 300 -9.33 15.94 6.65
C GLY A 300 -7.98 15.38 6.20
N ASP A 301 -7.88 14.05 6.11
CA ASP A 301 -6.77 13.34 5.47
C ASP A 301 -6.72 13.62 3.96
N GLY A 302 -5.51 13.62 3.39
CA GLY A 302 -5.34 13.67 1.94
C GLY A 302 -5.89 12.43 1.23
N ILE A 303 -5.37 11.26 1.61
CA ILE A 303 -5.79 9.94 1.12
C ILE A 303 -5.95 9.02 2.33
N SER A 304 -7.17 8.51 2.55
CA SER A 304 -7.47 7.49 3.55
C SER A 304 -7.67 6.12 2.88
N ILE A 305 -6.91 5.11 3.32
CA ILE A 305 -6.93 3.73 2.85
C ILE A 305 -7.41 2.86 4.01
N PHE A 306 -8.64 2.36 3.91
CA PHE A 306 -9.32 1.66 5.00
C PHE A 306 -9.68 0.24 4.56
N GLY A 307 -9.09 -0.77 5.21
CA GLY A 307 -9.28 -2.18 4.86
C GLY A 307 -9.20 -2.48 3.37
N SER A 308 -8.24 -1.88 2.66
CA SER A 308 -8.14 -2.01 1.19
C SER A 308 -6.85 -2.71 0.77
N THR A 309 -6.89 -3.38 -0.38
CA THR A 309 -5.81 -4.27 -0.85
C THR A 309 -5.35 -3.93 -2.27
N ASP A 310 -4.07 -4.13 -2.57
CA ASP A 310 -3.46 -3.83 -3.87
C ASP A 310 -3.65 -2.34 -4.25
N VAL A 311 -3.02 -1.44 -3.49
CA VAL A 311 -3.09 0.02 -3.73
C VAL A 311 -1.71 0.58 -4.10
N TRP A 312 -1.67 1.42 -5.14
CA TRP A 312 -0.44 2.09 -5.57
C TRP A 312 -0.63 3.60 -5.66
N ILE A 313 0.07 4.32 -4.79
CA ILE A 313 0.13 5.78 -4.77
C ILE A 313 1.48 6.19 -5.34
N ASP A 314 1.48 6.83 -6.51
CA ASP A 314 2.70 7.09 -7.26
C ASP A 314 2.78 8.53 -7.78
N HIS A 315 3.95 9.17 -7.70
CA HIS A 315 4.12 10.52 -8.25
C HIS A 315 3.07 11.54 -7.78
N VAL A 316 2.58 11.43 -6.55
CA VAL A 316 1.71 12.46 -5.97
C VAL A 316 2.53 13.52 -5.26
N SER A 317 2.07 14.77 -5.30
CA SER A 317 2.62 15.84 -4.44
C SER A 317 1.60 16.22 -3.39
N MET A 318 1.99 16.13 -2.11
CA MET A 318 1.06 16.36 -1.00
C MET A 318 1.62 17.32 0.05
N SER A 319 0.74 18.15 0.61
CA SER A 319 1.09 19.11 1.66
C SER A 319 -0.15 19.71 2.34
N ARG A 320 0.00 20.16 3.59
CA ARG A 320 -0.99 21.02 4.27
C ARG A 320 -2.41 20.43 4.32
N CYS A 321 -2.57 19.16 4.65
CA CYS A 321 -3.89 18.64 5.01
C CYS A 321 -4.25 19.03 6.46
N THR A 322 -5.49 18.83 6.88
CA THR A 322 -5.89 19.10 8.28
C THR A 322 -5.34 18.03 9.22
N ASP A 323 -5.47 16.75 8.85
CA ASP A 323 -4.97 15.62 9.66
C ASP A 323 -3.76 14.94 8.99
N GLY A 324 -3.88 13.73 8.45
CA GLY A 324 -2.81 13.01 7.73
C GLY A 324 -2.63 13.42 6.26
N LEU A 325 -1.44 13.18 5.66
CA LEU A 325 -1.36 13.16 4.18
C LEU A 325 -1.88 11.83 3.65
N ILE A 326 -1.34 10.71 4.15
CA ILE A 326 -1.76 9.36 3.77
C ILE A 326 -1.92 8.51 5.01
N ASP A 327 -3.13 7.98 5.20
CA ASP A 327 -3.45 7.06 6.29
C ASP A 327 -3.86 5.71 5.73
N ALA A 328 -3.23 4.63 6.19
CA ALA A 328 -3.59 3.26 5.82
C ALA A 328 -3.84 2.44 7.08
N ILE A 329 -5.06 1.92 7.24
CA ILE A 329 -5.53 1.32 8.50
C ILE A 329 -6.43 0.11 8.24
N MET A 330 -6.81 -0.58 9.32
CA MET A 330 -7.89 -1.57 9.34
C MET A 330 -7.63 -2.78 8.44
N GLY A 331 -6.41 -3.30 8.47
CA GLY A 331 -5.99 -4.47 7.70
C GLY A 331 -5.70 -4.16 6.23
N SER A 332 -5.50 -2.89 5.88
CA SER A 332 -5.05 -2.53 4.53
C SER A 332 -3.67 -3.13 4.25
N THR A 333 -3.47 -3.69 3.05
CA THR A 333 -2.23 -4.41 2.71
C THR A 333 -1.93 -4.38 1.22
N ALA A 334 -0.77 -4.93 0.83
CA ALA A 334 -0.27 -4.89 -0.55
C ALA A 334 -0.24 -3.46 -1.11
N ILE A 335 0.40 -2.54 -0.36
CA ILE A 335 0.45 -1.12 -0.70
C ILE A 335 1.86 -0.75 -1.17
N THR A 336 1.94 0.12 -2.17
CA THR A 336 3.19 0.82 -2.52
C THR A 336 2.95 2.32 -2.61
N ILE A 337 3.80 3.09 -1.93
CA ILE A 337 3.83 4.54 -1.96
C ILE A 337 5.17 4.92 -2.57
N SER A 338 5.17 5.39 -3.82
CA SER A 338 6.40 5.61 -4.58
C SER A 338 6.50 6.93 -5.30
N ASN A 339 7.73 7.42 -5.48
CA ASN A 339 8.01 8.64 -6.25
C ASN A 339 7.20 9.87 -5.79
N CYS A 340 6.72 9.91 -4.55
CA CYS A 340 5.89 11.00 -4.04
C CYS A 340 6.74 12.12 -3.45
N HIS A 341 6.19 13.34 -3.44
CA HIS A 341 6.84 14.51 -2.86
C HIS A 341 5.98 15.10 -1.74
N PHE A 342 6.45 14.99 -0.51
CA PHE A 342 5.74 15.43 0.69
C PHE A 342 6.42 16.66 1.30
N THR A 343 5.63 17.68 1.66
CA THR A 343 6.15 18.91 2.31
C THR A 343 5.11 19.56 3.22
N HIS A 344 5.55 20.47 4.08
CA HIS A 344 4.71 21.40 4.85
C HIS A 344 3.53 20.71 5.55
N HIS A 345 3.82 19.75 6.42
CA HIS A 345 2.79 18.96 7.08
C HIS A 345 3.30 18.33 8.38
N ASN A 346 2.44 18.18 9.38
CA ASN A 346 2.84 17.57 10.65
C ASN A 346 2.91 16.05 10.55
N ASP A 347 1.74 15.44 10.31
CA ASP A 347 1.53 13.99 10.34
C ASP A 347 1.51 13.43 8.92
N ALA A 348 2.67 13.06 8.38
CA ALA A 348 2.78 12.74 6.95
C ALA A 348 2.09 11.43 6.56
N ILE A 349 2.57 10.29 7.05
CA ILE A 349 2.10 8.96 6.64
C ILE A 349 1.88 8.08 7.88
N LEU A 350 0.62 7.71 8.15
CA LEU A 350 0.26 6.77 9.22
C LEU A 350 -0.09 5.40 8.65
N LEU A 351 0.61 4.36 9.12
CA LEU A 351 0.38 2.97 8.70
C LEU A 351 0.01 2.13 9.94
N GLY A 352 -1.30 1.93 10.10
CA GLY A 352 -1.96 1.36 11.27
C GLY A 352 -2.26 2.41 12.32
N ALA A 353 -3.53 2.63 12.67
CA ALA A 353 -3.96 3.75 13.53
C ALA A 353 -4.04 3.41 15.02
N SER A 354 -4.33 2.14 15.36
CA SER A 354 -4.68 1.75 16.73
C SER A 354 -3.71 0.74 17.32
N ASP A 355 -3.32 1.02 18.57
CA ASP A 355 -2.53 0.14 19.41
C ASP A 355 -3.31 -1.10 19.88
N SER A 356 -4.62 -1.15 19.65
CA SER A 356 -5.51 -2.25 20.04
C SER A 356 -6.03 -3.05 18.84
N TYR A 357 -5.73 -2.63 17.61
CA TYR A 357 -6.20 -3.31 16.40
C TYR A 357 -5.12 -4.25 15.84
N SER A 358 -5.05 -5.46 16.38
CA SER A 358 -4.07 -6.46 15.94
C SER A 358 -4.27 -6.94 14.51
N GLY A 359 -5.42 -6.66 13.87
CA GLY A 359 -5.67 -6.99 12.46
C GLY A 359 -4.65 -6.38 11.48
N ASP A 360 -3.99 -5.28 11.88
CA ASP A 360 -2.94 -4.64 11.10
C ASP A 360 -1.63 -5.46 11.04
N HIS A 361 -1.51 -6.60 11.74
CA HIS A 361 -0.36 -7.50 11.55
C HIS A 361 -0.25 -8.03 10.11
N LEU A 362 -1.36 -8.04 9.35
CA LEU A 362 -1.40 -8.40 7.93
C LEU A 362 -0.96 -7.25 7.00
N MET A 363 -0.72 -6.05 7.53
CA MET A 363 -0.35 -4.88 6.73
C MET A 363 1.06 -5.05 6.16
N GLN A 364 1.19 -4.85 4.85
CA GLN A 364 2.45 -4.90 4.14
C GLN A 364 2.56 -3.73 3.17
N VAL A 365 3.53 -2.84 3.43
CA VAL A 365 3.66 -1.57 2.69
C VAL A 365 5.10 -1.35 2.25
N THR A 366 5.27 -0.96 1.00
CA THR A 366 6.54 -0.46 0.46
C THR A 366 6.48 1.06 0.35
N VAL A 367 7.44 1.75 0.96
CA VAL A 367 7.64 3.20 0.87
C VAL A 367 8.95 3.43 0.13
N ALA A 368 8.89 3.83 -1.14
CA ALA A 368 10.06 3.82 -2.02
C ALA A 368 10.25 5.10 -2.84
N PHE A 369 11.47 5.56 -3.01
CA PHE A 369 11.80 6.65 -3.93
C PHE A 369 11.05 7.98 -3.66
N ASN A 370 10.55 8.17 -2.44
CA ASN A 370 9.86 9.40 -2.06
C ASN A 370 10.85 10.48 -1.64
N HIS A 371 10.51 11.74 -1.90
CA HIS A 371 11.20 12.88 -1.32
C HIS A 371 10.39 13.43 -0.14
N PHE A 372 10.97 13.34 1.05
CA PHE A 372 10.44 13.92 2.27
C PHE A 372 11.12 15.27 2.51
N GLY A 373 10.41 16.32 2.11
CA GLY A 373 10.96 17.66 1.94
C GLY A 373 10.61 18.64 3.06
N GLN A 374 10.88 19.91 2.77
CA GLN A 374 10.75 21.03 3.69
C GLN A 374 9.42 21.07 4.44
N GLY A 375 9.49 21.40 5.73
CA GLY A 375 8.32 21.66 6.56
C GLY A 375 7.57 20.43 7.04
N LEU A 376 8.10 19.23 6.82
CA LEU A 376 7.60 18.01 7.46
C LEU A 376 8.04 17.95 8.92
N VAL A 377 7.16 17.46 9.81
CA VAL A 377 7.47 17.28 11.23
C VAL A 377 7.81 15.84 11.55
N GLN A 378 6.91 14.89 11.22
CA GLN A 378 7.00 13.49 11.63
C GLN A 378 6.24 12.52 10.72
N ARG A 379 6.28 11.22 11.08
CA ARG A 379 5.55 10.10 10.46
C ARG A 379 5.91 9.83 9.01
N MET A 380 7.17 9.54 8.71
CA MET A 380 7.66 9.29 7.35
C MET A 380 8.31 7.89 7.16
N PRO A 381 7.61 6.77 7.43
CA PRO A 381 6.26 6.65 7.98
C PRO A 381 6.22 6.51 9.51
N ARG A 382 5.02 6.54 10.10
CA ARG A 382 4.74 6.01 11.44
C ARG A 382 3.95 4.70 11.32
N CYS A 383 4.49 3.62 11.89
CA CYS A 383 4.01 2.27 11.65
C CYS A 383 3.50 1.55 12.92
N ARG A 384 2.57 0.63 12.74
CA ARG A 384 2.13 -0.33 13.78
C ARG A 384 1.94 -1.72 13.21
N TRP A 385 2.21 -2.75 14.02
CA TRP A 385 1.96 -4.17 13.77
C TRP A 385 2.69 -4.81 12.58
N GLY A 386 2.37 -4.38 11.35
CA GLY A 386 2.73 -5.05 10.11
C GLY A 386 4.20 -4.95 9.68
N PHE A 387 4.42 -5.15 8.38
CA PHE A 387 5.73 -5.17 7.75
C PHE A 387 5.91 -4.00 6.78
N PHE A 388 7.01 -3.26 6.95
CA PHE A 388 7.27 -2.02 6.25
C PHE A 388 8.65 -2.02 5.61
N HIS A 389 8.68 -1.97 4.28
CA HIS A 389 9.91 -1.84 3.51
C HIS A 389 10.11 -0.38 3.10
N VAL A 390 11.08 0.29 3.72
CA VAL A 390 11.37 1.72 3.51
C VAL A 390 12.68 1.83 2.74
N VAL A 391 12.63 2.16 1.45
CA VAL A 391 13.76 1.95 0.54
C VAL A 391 14.05 3.13 -0.39
N ASN A 392 15.31 3.55 -0.44
CA ASN A 392 15.80 4.59 -1.35
C ASN A 392 14.98 5.90 -1.37
N ASN A 393 14.44 6.30 -0.21
CA ASN A 393 13.82 7.61 -0.01
C ASN A 393 14.88 8.66 0.38
N ASP A 394 14.63 9.93 0.06
CA ASP A 394 15.49 11.05 0.42
C ASP A 394 14.79 11.95 1.45
N TYR A 395 15.31 11.93 2.68
CA TYR A 395 14.81 12.67 3.83
C TYR A 395 15.69 13.90 4.04
N THR A 396 15.20 15.04 3.58
CA THR A 396 15.95 16.30 3.69
C THR A 396 15.55 17.13 4.90
N HIS A 397 14.35 16.90 5.44
CA HIS A 397 13.81 17.63 6.58
C HIS A 397 12.90 16.76 7.45
N TRP A 398 12.97 16.96 8.76
CA TRP A 398 11.96 16.60 9.76
C TRP A 398 12.04 17.60 10.91
N ARG A 399 11.04 17.64 11.79
CA ARG A 399 11.05 18.52 12.98
C ARG A 399 10.83 17.79 14.29
N LEU A 400 10.62 16.48 14.24
CA LEU A 400 10.57 15.62 15.42
C LEU A 400 11.31 14.30 15.20
N TYR A 401 10.91 13.51 14.21
CA TYR A 401 11.59 12.28 13.78
C TYR A 401 11.22 11.97 12.32
N ALA A 402 11.98 11.08 11.67
CA ALA A 402 11.63 10.61 10.33
C ALA A 402 10.77 9.35 10.39
N ILE A 403 11.30 8.25 10.92
CA ILE A 403 10.63 6.94 10.95
C ILE A 403 10.20 6.63 12.38
N GLY A 404 8.95 6.21 12.59
CA GLY A 404 8.46 5.91 13.92
C GLY A 404 7.45 4.77 13.99
N GLY A 405 7.01 4.44 15.21
CA GLY A 405 6.01 3.41 15.41
C GLY A 405 5.79 2.97 16.85
N SER A 406 4.73 2.20 17.04
CA SER A 406 4.31 1.53 18.28
C SER A 406 3.74 0.15 17.96
N LYS A 407 3.60 -0.75 18.94
CA LYS A 407 3.11 -2.13 18.75
C LYS A 407 3.89 -2.93 17.69
N HIS A 408 5.20 -3.05 17.94
CA HIS A 408 6.08 -4.02 17.29
C HIS A 408 6.02 -4.15 15.74
N PRO A 409 5.98 -3.03 14.98
CA PRO A 409 6.08 -3.11 13.53
C PRO A 409 7.48 -3.61 13.14
N THR A 410 7.54 -4.37 12.04
CA THR A 410 8.82 -4.69 11.39
C THR A 410 9.15 -3.61 10.38
N ILE A 411 10.25 -2.88 10.58
CA ILE A 411 10.68 -1.79 9.70
C ILE A 411 12.07 -2.10 9.15
N ILE A 412 12.14 -2.27 7.84
CA ILE A 412 13.37 -2.53 7.12
C ILE A 412 13.72 -1.29 6.28
N SER A 413 14.64 -0.47 6.81
CA SER A 413 15.18 0.73 6.16
C SER A 413 16.40 0.34 5.33
N GLN A 414 16.36 0.55 4.01
CA GLN A 414 17.46 0.22 3.11
C GLN A 414 17.78 1.33 2.12
N GLY A 415 19.04 1.76 2.05
CA GLY A 415 19.48 2.67 0.99
C GLY A 415 18.84 4.06 1.01
N ASN A 416 18.25 4.48 2.12
CA ASN A 416 17.68 5.81 2.28
C ASN A 416 18.80 6.82 2.56
N ARG A 417 18.50 8.10 2.38
CA ARG A 417 19.38 9.21 2.78
C ARG A 417 18.68 10.08 3.81
N PHE A 418 19.37 10.36 4.91
CA PHE A 418 18.85 11.15 6.02
C PHE A 418 19.75 12.34 6.29
N ILE A 419 19.26 13.56 6.09
CA ILE A 419 19.94 14.78 6.52
C ILE A 419 19.27 15.29 7.79
N ALA A 420 19.93 15.10 8.93
CA ALA A 420 19.36 15.59 10.17
C ALA A 420 19.24 17.12 10.19
N PRO A 421 18.21 17.68 10.85
CA PRO A 421 18.15 19.09 11.21
C PRO A 421 19.39 19.51 12.03
N PRO A 422 19.75 20.80 12.07
CA PRO A 422 20.91 21.26 12.82
C PRO A 422 20.81 20.97 14.34
N GLU A 423 19.60 20.96 14.90
CA GLU A 423 19.33 20.76 16.31
C GLU A 423 19.79 19.37 16.82
N SER A 424 20.49 19.34 17.95
CA SER A 424 21.09 18.12 18.52
C SER A 424 20.06 17.06 18.96
N HIS A 425 18.86 17.48 19.38
CA HIS A 425 17.79 16.58 19.80
C HIS A 425 17.02 15.96 18.63
N LEU A 426 17.29 16.37 17.38
CA LEU A 426 16.63 15.88 16.17
C LEU A 426 17.52 14.94 15.32
N LYS A 427 18.67 14.51 15.84
CA LYS A 427 19.62 13.65 15.13
C LYS A 427 19.14 12.20 14.98
N GLN A 428 18.33 11.72 15.91
CA GLN A 428 17.81 10.38 15.85
C GLN A 428 16.70 10.28 14.78
N VAL A 429 16.93 9.47 13.76
CA VAL A 429 15.97 9.21 12.67
C VAL A 429 14.71 8.53 13.20
N THR A 430 14.88 7.65 14.19
CA THR A 430 13.86 6.71 14.68
C THR A 430 13.16 7.16 15.96
N LYS A 431 11.84 7.00 16.07
CA LYS A 431 11.06 7.22 17.31
C LYS A 431 10.19 6.00 17.65
N ARG A 432 10.42 5.39 18.81
CA ARG A 432 9.52 4.36 19.37
C ARG A 432 8.59 4.99 20.37
N ASP A 433 7.29 4.94 20.10
CA ASP A 433 6.27 5.49 20.98
C ASP A 433 5.65 4.39 21.85
N TYR A 434 5.25 4.76 23.06
CA TYR A 434 4.46 3.96 24.00
C TYR A 434 5.05 2.59 24.39
N ALA A 435 6.37 2.43 24.29
CA ALA A 435 7.05 1.19 24.65
C ALA A 435 8.35 1.46 25.41
N THR A 436 8.63 0.64 26.42
CA THR A 436 9.90 0.69 27.17
C THR A 436 11.05 0.13 26.32
N LYS A 437 12.31 0.45 26.67
CA LYS A 437 13.48 -0.13 25.99
C LYS A 437 13.49 -1.66 26.02
N GLY A 438 13.07 -2.28 27.13
CA GLY A 438 12.98 -3.74 27.23
C GLY A 438 11.94 -4.35 26.27
N GLU A 439 10.91 -3.59 25.92
CA GLU A 439 9.89 -4.01 24.95
C GLU A 439 10.35 -3.76 23.52
N TRP A 440 10.66 -2.51 23.15
CA TRP A 440 10.94 -2.16 21.76
C TRP A 440 12.27 -2.71 21.24
N SER A 441 13.22 -3.03 22.13
CA SER A 441 14.48 -3.68 21.72
C SER A 441 14.25 -5.04 21.04
N LYS A 442 13.09 -5.66 21.24
CA LYS A 442 12.67 -6.91 20.59
C LYS A 442 12.09 -6.69 19.19
N TRP A 443 11.67 -5.47 18.86
CA TRP A 443 11.06 -5.14 17.56
C TRP A 443 12.13 -5.08 16.47
N THR A 444 11.83 -5.62 15.29
CA THR A 444 12.79 -5.68 14.17
C THR A 444 12.83 -4.37 13.41
N TRP A 445 13.75 -3.49 13.79
CA TRP A 445 14.00 -2.22 13.09
C TRP A 445 15.44 -2.21 12.59
N ARG A 446 15.60 -2.25 11.27
CA ARG A 446 16.88 -2.40 10.58
C ARG A 446 17.19 -1.21 9.71
N SER A 447 18.48 -0.90 9.62
CA SER A 447 19.05 0.11 8.73
C SER A 447 20.22 -0.52 7.99
N GLU A 448 20.12 -0.58 6.66
CA GLU A 448 21.09 -1.25 5.79
C GLU A 448 21.49 -0.30 4.64
N ASN A 449 22.77 0.04 4.51
CA ASN A 449 23.31 0.96 3.49
C ASN A 449 22.61 2.33 3.41
N ASP A 450 22.00 2.78 4.50
CA ASP A 450 21.46 4.13 4.62
C ASP A 450 22.60 5.15 4.73
N LEU A 451 22.47 6.30 4.07
CA LEU A 451 23.39 7.42 4.19
C LEU A 451 22.90 8.38 5.27
N MET A 452 23.68 8.48 6.35
CA MET A 452 23.43 9.41 7.45
C MET A 452 24.25 10.69 7.28
N MET A 453 23.60 11.84 7.32
CA MET A 453 24.24 13.15 7.16
C MET A 453 23.87 14.10 8.30
N ASN A 454 24.75 15.06 8.57
CA ASN A 454 24.58 16.07 9.61
C ASN A 454 24.36 15.48 11.02
N GLY A 455 25.02 14.36 11.32
CA GLY A 455 24.91 13.67 12.60
C GLY A 455 23.65 12.80 12.74
N ALA A 456 22.89 12.57 11.66
CA ALA A 456 21.78 11.62 11.69
C ALA A 456 22.25 10.24 12.17
N PHE A 457 21.40 9.53 12.90
CA PHE A 457 21.66 8.12 13.22
C PHE A 457 20.36 7.32 13.38
N PHE A 458 20.44 6.02 13.10
CA PHE A 458 19.34 5.08 13.25
C PHE A 458 19.67 4.12 14.39
N VAL A 459 18.85 4.12 15.44
CA VAL A 459 18.98 3.12 16.51
C VAL A 459 18.30 1.85 16.02
N GLN A 460 19.05 0.76 15.87
CA GLN A 460 18.50 -0.54 15.42
C GLN A 460 18.00 -1.40 16.59
N SER A 461 17.14 -2.39 16.30
CA SER A 461 16.62 -3.33 17.31
C SER A 461 16.19 -4.67 16.68
N GLY A 462 15.90 -5.66 17.54
CA GLY A 462 15.50 -7.02 17.14
C GLY A 462 16.70 -7.93 16.87
N LYS A 463 16.44 -9.13 16.34
CA LYS A 463 17.50 -10.11 15.98
C LYS A 463 18.17 -9.76 14.65
N PRO A 464 19.51 -9.66 14.58
CA PRO A 464 20.22 -9.42 13.33
C PRO A 464 19.86 -10.50 12.32
N ARG A 465 19.83 -10.13 11.04
CA ARG A 465 19.46 -11.06 9.99
C ARG A 465 20.56 -12.09 9.79
N THR A 466 20.18 -13.36 9.74
CA THR A 466 21.09 -14.47 9.45
C THR A 466 21.05 -14.86 7.96
N LYS A 467 20.04 -14.41 7.20
CA LYS A 467 19.85 -14.71 5.77
C LYS A 467 19.54 -13.44 4.96
N LYS A 468 19.95 -13.44 3.68
CA LYS A 468 19.62 -12.38 2.71
C LYS A 468 18.12 -12.40 2.39
N PRO A 469 17.47 -11.23 2.17
CA PRO A 469 16.04 -11.16 1.91
C PRO A 469 15.70 -11.86 0.61
N ASN A 470 14.55 -12.52 0.57
CA ASN A 470 13.96 -12.87 -0.70
C ASN A 470 13.60 -11.59 -1.48
N ARG A 471 14.13 -11.47 -2.69
CA ARG A 471 14.01 -10.30 -3.56
C ARG A 471 12.69 -10.24 -4.33
N LYS A 472 11.85 -11.27 -4.28
CA LYS A 472 10.60 -11.36 -5.06
C LYS A 472 9.56 -10.32 -4.67
N PHE A 473 9.49 -9.99 -3.39
CA PHE A 473 8.45 -9.12 -2.82
C PHE A 473 8.96 -7.74 -2.41
N MET A 474 10.27 -7.61 -2.21
CA MET A 474 10.95 -6.39 -1.80
C MET A 474 11.70 -5.77 -2.97
N ILE A 475 11.75 -4.43 -3.02
CA ILE A 475 12.55 -3.70 -4.00
C ILE A 475 14.04 -3.86 -3.68
N LYS A 476 14.87 -4.16 -4.67
CA LYS A 476 16.34 -4.19 -4.49
C LYS A 476 16.85 -2.78 -4.16
N ALA A 477 17.37 -2.61 -2.95
CA ALA A 477 17.94 -1.34 -2.50
C ALA A 477 19.27 -1.02 -3.23
N LYS A 478 19.46 0.25 -3.57
CA LYS A 478 20.76 0.85 -3.93
C LYS A 478 21.36 1.59 -2.71
N PRO A 479 22.66 1.92 -2.68
CA PRO A 479 23.23 2.67 -1.55
C PRO A 479 22.58 4.05 -1.32
N GLY A 480 22.52 4.51 -0.07
CA GLY A 480 21.93 5.80 0.31
C GLY A 480 22.50 7.01 -0.42
N ALA A 481 23.76 6.94 -0.87
CA ALA A 481 24.41 8.00 -1.64
C ALA A 481 23.67 8.36 -2.95
N VAL A 482 22.95 7.40 -3.57
CA VAL A 482 22.22 7.65 -4.81
C VAL A 482 20.76 8.06 -4.60
N ALA A 483 20.26 8.09 -3.35
CA ALA A 483 18.85 8.38 -3.07
C ALA A 483 18.39 9.71 -3.70
N THR A 484 19.17 10.79 -3.57
CA THR A 484 18.86 12.10 -4.18
C THR A 484 18.74 12.03 -5.70
N ARG A 485 19.55 11.19 -6.36
CA ARG A 485 19.41 10.97 -7.81
C ARG A 485 18.11 10.22 -8.08
N MET A 486 17.85 9.14 -7.34
CA MET A 486 16.68 8.28 -7.52
C MET A 486 15.35 9.00 -7.31
N THR A 487 15.31 9.98 -6.40
CA THR A 487 14.12 10.77 -6.02
C THR A 487 14.07 12.16 -6.67
N ARG A 488 15.00 12.48 -7.59
CA ARG A 488 15.14 13.78 -8.26
C ARG A 488 13.83 14.32 -8.84
N PHE A 489 12.97 13.43 -9.29
CA PHE A 489 11.73 13.75 -9.97
C PHE A 489 10.48 13.34 -9.19
N ALA A 490 10.62 13.12 -7.88
CA ALA A 490 9.50 12.81 -7.02
C ALA A 490 8.42 13.92 -7.07
N GLY A 491 7.16 13.50 -6.96
CA GLY A 491 5.98 14.35 -7.03
C GLY A 491 5.29 14.35 -8.39
N ALA A 492 4.22 15.12 -8.50
CA ALA A 492 3.44 15.24 -9.72
C ALA A 492 4.26 15.86 -10.85
N LEU A 493 4.41 15.09 -11.94
CA LEU A 493 5.21 15.45 -13.11
C LEU A 493 4.47 16.43 -14.04
N ASP A 494 5.24 17.11 -14.89
CA ASP A 494 4.73 18.01 -15.94
C ASP A 494 4.80 17.33 -17.31
N CYS A 495 4.21 16.13 -17.41
CA CYS A 495 4.21 15.35 -18.66
C CYS A 495 3.44 16.08 -19.77
N LYS A 496 3.99 16.08 -20.99
CA LYS A 496 3.30 16.64 -22.18
C LYS A 496 3.12 15.57 -23.25
N PRO A 497 1.90 15.37 -23.81
CA PRO A 497 1.68 14.42 -24.88
C PRO A 497 2.64 14.62 -26.06
N GLY A 498 3.15 13.53 -26.63
CA GLY A 498 4.12 13.55 -27.74
C GLY A 498 5.56 13.90 -27.33
N ARG A 499 5.82 14.11 -26.03
CA ARG A 499 7.15 14.27 -25.44
C ARG A 499 7.38 13.19 -24.38
N LYS A 500 8.64 12.87 -24.11
CA LYS A 500 9.01 12.11 -22.91
C LYS A 500 8.50 12.86 -21.67
N CYS A 501 7.89 12.15 -20.73
CA CYS A 501 7.74 12.68 -19.37
C CYS A 501 9.08 12.47 -18.62
#